data_AF-A0A2V5KRG0-F1
#
_entry.id   AF-A0A2V5KRG0-F1
#
_cell.length_a   1.000
_cell.length_b   1.000
_cell.length_c   1.000
_cell.angle_alpha   90.00
_cell.angle_beta   90.00
_cell.angle_gamma   90.00
#
_symmetry.space_group_name_H-M   'P 1'
#
loop_
_entity.id
_entity.type
_entity.pdbx_description
1 polymer ?
#
loop_
_entity_poly.entity_id
_entity_poly.type
_entity_poly.pdbx_seq_one_letter_code
_entity_poly.pdbx_strand_id
1 'polypeptide(L)'
;DRGLYYELLRKGLMRRVTTEDEIKNAIFNPPETTRAFFRGRAVARFNDEISSIQWDEIVFTNGAQSCRIALPEAALNARLEALNHAARNGKDFSEFMSALAQID
;
A
#
# COMPACT_ATOMS: atom_id res chain seq x y z
N ASP A 1 7.80 -18.65 -17.09
CA ASP A 1 9.04 -19.41 -17.45
C ASP A 1 9.12 -19.93 -18.88
N ARG A 2 7.99 -20.15 -19.58
CA ARG A 2 7.99 -20.74 -20.95
C ARG A 2 8.02 -19.72 -22.10
N GLY A 3 8.10 -18.43 -21.81
CA GLY A 3 8.15 -17.37 -22.83
C GLY A 3 9.58 -17.13 -23.35
N LEU A 4 9.72 -16.70 -24.60
CA LEU A 4 11.01 -16.43 -25.26
C LEU A 4 11.91 -15.47 -24.46
N TYR A 5 11.33 -14.48 -23.79
CA TYR A 5 12.05 -13.56 -22.89
C TYR A 5 12.90 -14.32 -21.85
N TYR A 6 12.34 -15.35 -21.21
CA TYR A 6 13.02 -16.10 -20.15
C TYR A 6 14.18 -16.93 -20.70
N GLU A 7 14.11 -17.42 -21.94
CA GLU A 7 15.24 -18.09 -22.59
C GLU A 7 16.39 -17.14 -22.90
N LEU A 8 16.08 -15.96 -23.44
CA LEU A 8 17.09 -14.94 -23.70
C LEU A 8 17.74 -14.46 -22.40
N LEU A 9 16.94 -14.31 -21.34
CA LEU A 9 17.41 -13.96 -20.00
C LEU A 9 18.37 -15.04 -19.44
N ARG A 10 18.01 -16.32 -19.53
CA ARG A 10 18.87 -17.45 -19.11
C ARG A 10 20.20 -17.50 -19.87
N LYS A 11 20.20 -17.07 -21.14
CA LYS A 11 21.41 -17.00 -21.98
C LYS A 11 22.26 -15.75 -21.75
N GLY A 12 21.87 -14.85 -20.83
CA GLY A 12 22.58 -13.59 -20.60
C GLY A 12 22.43 -12.57 -21.72
N LEU A 13 21.44 -12.75 -22.60
CA LEU A 13 21.20 -11.89 -23.77
C LEU A 13 20.26 -10.71 -23.46
N MET A 14 19.82 -10.58 -22.21
CA MET A 14 18.95 -9.49 -21.74
C MET A 14 19.61 -8.75 -20.59
N ARG A 15 19.67 -7.42 -20.70
CA ARG A 15 20.07 -6.56 -19.59
C ARG A 15 18.92 -6.43 -18.59
N ARG A 16 19.23 -6.60 -17.31
CA ARG A 16 18.29 -6.38 -16.20
C ARG A 16 18.58 -5.04 -15.50
N VAL A 17 17.54 -4.44 -14.93
CA VAL A 17 17.64 -3.27 -14.04
C VAL A 17 17.29 -3.60 -12.59
N THR A 18 16.82 -4.82 -12.33
CA THR A 18 16.38 -5.33 -11.02
C THR A 18 16.55 -6.85 -10.97
N THR A 19 16.57 -7.42 -9.77
CA THR A 19 16.72 -8.87 -9.52
C THR A 19 15.38 -9.59 -9.39
N GLU A 20 15.38 -10.93 -9.45
CA GLU A 20 14.15 -11.71 -9.18
C GLU A 20 13.68 -11.54 -7.73
N ASP A 21 14.61 -11.41 -6.79
CA ASP A 21 14.29 -11.29 -5.38
C ASP A 21 13.66 -9.92 -5.07
N GLU A 22 14.13 -8.85 -5.72
CA GLU A 22 13.48 -7.53 -5.66
C GLU A 22 12.05 -7.57 -6.22
N ILE A 23 11.83 -8.26 -7.34
CA ILE A 23 10.48 -8.44 -7.93
C ILE A 23 9.58 -9.21 -6.97
N LYS A 24 10.03 -10.35 -6.44
CA LYS A 24 9.26 -11.17 -5.49
C LYS A 24 8.91 -10.39 -4.23
N ASN A 25 9.86 -9.60 -3.72
CA ASN A 25 9.64 -8.75 -2.56
C ASN A 25 8.57 -7.68 -2.85
N ALA A 26 8.61 -7.04 -4.03
CA ALA A 26 7.67 -6.01 -4.43
C ALA A 26 6.22 -6.49 -4.61
N ILE A 27 5.98 -7.80 -4.78
CA ILE A 27 4.63 -8.38 -4.83
C ILE A 27 3.86 -8.10 -3.53
N PHE A 28 4.56 -8.14 -2.38
CA PHE A 28 3.94 -8.01 -1.06
C PHE A 28 4.28 -6.69 -0.35
N ASN A 29 5.33 -6.01 -0.80
CA ASN A 29 5.84 -4.80 -0.15
C ASN A 29 5.62 -3.58 -1.05
N PRO A 30 4.56 -2.80 -0.80
CA PRO A 30 4.33 -1.57 -1.54
C PRO A 30 5.44 -0.54 -1.26
N PRO A 31 5.70 0.39 -2.19
CA PRO A 31 6.73 1.42 -2.00
C PRO A 31 6.35 2.41 -0.88
N GLU A 32 7.19 2.49 0.16
CA GLU A 32 6.95 3.25 1.41
C GLU A 32 6.81 4.77 1.21
N THR A 33 7.33 5.31 0.10
CA THR A 33 7.35 6.75 -0.20
C THR A 33 6.10 7.26 -0.94
N THR A 34 5.12 6.38 -1.16
CA THR A 34 3.92 6.68 -1.95
C THR A 34 2.65 6.29 -1.22
N ARG A 35 1.50 6.77 -1.71
CA ARG A 35 0.17 6.36 -1.20
C ARG A 35 -0.15 4.88 -1.38
N ALA A 36 0.62 4.16 -2.20
CA ALA A 36 0.49 2.71 -2.33
C ALA A 36 0.83 2.00 -1.00
N PHE A 37 1.71 2.57 -0.17
CA PHE A 37 2.03 1.98 1.13
C PHE A 37 0.82 1.98 2.05
N PHE A 38 0.20 3.15 2.26
CA PHE A 38 -1.02 3.26 3.06
C PHE A 38 -2.11 2.31 2.56
N ARG A 39 -2.37 2.30 1.24
CA ARG A 39 -3.38 1.42 0.61
C ARG A 39 -3.08 -0.06 0.84
N GLY A 40 -1.86 -0.49 0.54
CA GLY A 40 -1.47 -1.90 0.70
C GLY A 40 -1.53 -2.35 2.16
N ARG A 41 -1.10 -1.50 3.10
CA ARG A 41 -1.17 -1.78 4.54
C ARG A 41 -2.59 -1.78 5.08
N ALA A 42 -3.45 -0.88 4.62
CA ALA A 42 -4.86 -0.86 4.96
C ALA A 42 -5.55 -2.15 4.53
N VAL A 43 -5.35 -2.58 3.27
CA VAL A 43 -5.90 -3.85 2.76
C VAL A 43 -5.34 -5.05 3.53
N ALA A 44 -4.03 -5.10 3.77
CA ALA A 44 -3.42 -6.24 4.46
C ALA A 44 -3.91 -6.43 5.91
N ARG A 45 -4.44 -5.38 6.54
CA ARG A 45 -4.77 -5.37 7.98
C ARG A 45 -6.25 -5.24 8.29
N PHE A 46 -6.98 -4.49 7.48
CA PHE A 46 -8.34 -4.03 7.75
C PHE A 46 -9.25 -4.26 6.54
N ASN A 47 -9.02 -5.35 5.79
CA ASN A 47 -9.79 -5.67 4.59
C ASN A 47 -11.29 -5.76 4.86
N ASP A 48 -11.67 -6.32 6.01
CA ASP A 48 -13.06 -6.56 6.38
C ASP A 48 -13.79 -5.25 6.71
N GLU A 49 -13.06 -4.21 7.13
CA GLU A 49 -13.57 -2.87 7.38
C GLU A 49 -13.48 -1.95 6.15
N ILE A 50 -12.98 -2.39 4.99
CA ILE A 50 -12.92 -1.55 3.77
C ILE A 50 -14.18 -1.77 2.93
N SER A 51 -14.98 -0.71 2.77
CA SER A 51 -16.14 -0.73 1.88
C SER A 51 -15.79 -0.32 0.44
N SER A 52 -14.77 0.51 0.25
CA SER A 52 -14.23 0.81 -1.09
C SER A 52 -12.79 1.30 -1.05
N ILE A 53 -12.07 1.05 -2.14
CA ILE A 53 -10.68 1.50 -2.34
C ILE A 53 -10.48 2.01 -3.75
N GLN A 54 -9.91 3.20 -3.88
CA GLN A 54 -9.52 3.84 -5.14
C GLN A 54 -8.07 4.32 -5.06
N TRP A 55 -7.55 4.92 -6.13
CA TRP A 55 -6.17 5.44 -6.14
C TRP A 55 -5.97 6.60 -5.18
N ASP A 56 -6.98 7.43 -5.02
CA ASP A 56 -7.01 8.70 -4.31
C ASP A 56 -7.87 8.66 -3.04
N GLU A 57 -8.43 7.53 -2.67
CA GLU A 57 -9.16 7.37 -1.41
C GLU A 57 -9.31 5.92 -0.94
N ILE A 58 -9.56 5.76 0.36
CA ILE A 58 -10.07 4.53 0.97
C ILE A 58 -11.26 4.90 1.85
N VAL A 59 -12.32 4.10 1.79
CA VAL A 59 -13.48 4.23 2.69
C VAL A 59 -13.52 3.02 3.61
N PHE A 60 -13.46 3.29 4.91
CA PHE A 60 -13.63 2.30 5.96
C PHE A 60 -15.06 2.34 6.52
N THR A 61 -15.59 1.21 6.94
CA THR A 61 -16.94 1.07 7.50
C THR A 61 -16.94 0.05 8.63
N ASN A 62 -17.49 0.44 9.78
CA ASN A 62 -17.69 -0.42 10.94
C ASN A 62 -19.09 -0.17 11.52
N GLY A 63 -20.00 -1.12 11.31
CA GLY A 63 -21.41 -0.96 11.63
C GLY A 63 -22.03 0.23 10.87
N ALA A 64 -22.61 1.18 11.61
CA ALA A 64 -23.22 2.39 11.02
C ALA A 64 -22.21 3.53 10.75
N GLN A 65 -20.95 3.38 11.18
CA GLN A 65 -19.93 4.40 11.01
C GLN A 65 -19.17 4.18 9.70
N SER A 66 -18.94 5.25 8.95
CA SER A 66 -18.12 5.26 7.74
C SER A 66 -17.14 6.41 7.79
N CYS A 67 -15.91 6.17 7.36
CA CYS A 67 -14.86 7.17 7.32
C CYS A 67 -14.12 7.08 5.98
N ARG A 68 -14.10 8.19 5.24
CA ARG A 68 -13.35 8.33 4.00
C ARG A 68 -12.01 9.00 4.29
N ILE A 69 -10.94 8.38 3.85
CA ILE A 69 -9.58 8.92 3.89
C ILE A 69 -9.16 9.28 2.47
N ALA A 70 -9.00 10.58 2.21
CA ALA A 70 -8.47 11.08 0.94
C ALA A 70 -6.94 10.90 0.89
N LEU A 71 -6.45 10.53 -0.29
CA LEU A 71 -5.04 10.29 -0.66
C LEU A 71 -4.67 11.06 -1.94
N PRO A 72 -4.88 12.40 -2.00
CA PRO A 72 -4.60 13.17 -3.20
C PRO A 72 -3.10 13.21 -3.52
N GLU A 73 -2.23 13.08 -2.52
CA GLU A 73 -0.79 13.08 -2.70
C GLU A 73 -0.29 11.71 -3.19
N ALA A 74 0.28 11.68 -4.40
CA ALA A 74 0.82 10.44 -4.95
C ALA A 74 2.08 9.96 -4.20
N ALA A 75 2.93 10.88 -3.72
CA ALA A 75 4.19 10.60 -3.05
C ALA A 75 4.67 11.79 -2.20
N LEU A 76 5.61 11.52 -1.27
CA LEU A 76 6.42 12.51 -0.53
C LEU A 76 5.63 13.71 0.00
N ASN A 77 4.87 13.49 1.08
CA ASN A 77 4.09 14.52 1.75
C ASN A 77 4.00 14.20 3.25
N ALA A 78 4.07 15.21 4.11
CA ALA A 78 4.08 15.03 5.56
C ALA A 78 2.79 14.38 6.11
N ARG A 79 1.62 14.71 5.56
CA ARG A 79 0.34 14.06 5.89
C ARG A 79 0.37 12.60 5.48
N LEU A 80 0.86 12.31 4.28
CA LEU A 80 0.99 10.94 3.79
C LEU A 80 1.97 10.11 4.63
N GLU A 81 3.06 10.70 5.10
CA GLU A 81 3.99 10.07 6.05
C GLU A 81 3.31 9.75 7.39
N ALA A 82 2.51 10.67 7.92
CA ALA A 82 1.71 10.44 9.12
C ALA A 82 0.69 9.30 8.93
N LEU A 83 0.00 9.26 7.78
CA LEU A 83 -0.92 8.17 7.42
C LEU A 83 -0.18 6.82 7.34
N ASN A 84 0.98 6.78 6.66
CA ASN A 84 1.81 5.59 6.56
C ASN A 84 2.28 5.11 7.94
N HIS A 85 2.66 6.03 8.83
CA HIS A 85 3.03 5.71 10.20
C HIS A 85 1.86 5.13 10.99
N ALA A 86 0.66 5.71 10.89
CA ALA A 86 -0.55 5.18 11.54
C ALA A 86 -0.88 3.76 11.04
N ALA A 87 -0.82 3.52 9.72
CA ALA A 87 -1.05 2.20 9.14
C ALA A 87 0.00 1.16 9.55
N ARG A 88 1.24 1.60 9.85
CA ARG A 88 2.32 0.74 10.34
C ARG A 88 2.13 0.33 11.80
N ASN A 89 1.67 1.26 12.64
CA ASN A 89 1.81 1.15 14.11
C ASN A 89 0.51 0.96 14.90
N GLY A 90 -0.66 1.33 14.37
CA GLY A 90 -1.93 1.05 15.09
C GLY A 90 -2.05 -0.45 15.34
N LYS A 91 -2.47 -0.93 16.52
CA LYS A 91 -2.52 -2.38 16.81
C LYS A 91 -3.79 -3.02 16.27
N ASP A 92 -4.91 -2.34 16.46
CA ASP A 92 -6.25 -2.73 16.01
C ASP A 92 -6.95 -1.61 15.22
N PHE A 93 -8.14 -1.89 14.71
CA PHE A 93 -8.90 -0.96 13.89
C PHE A 93 -9.32 0.30 14.67
N SER A 94 -9.64 0.19 15.95
CA SER A 94 -10.07 1.33 16.77
C SER A 94 -8.91 2.31 17.02
N GLU A 95 -7.74 1.79 17.38
CA GLU A 95 -6.52 2.59 17.55
C GLU A 95 -6.08 3.21 16.22
N PHE A 96 -6.18 2.46 15.12
CA PHE A 96 -5.89 2.96 13.78
C PHE A 96 -6.80 4.13 13.41
N MET A 97 -8.12 3.99 13.53
CA MET A 97 -9.06 5.07 13.24
C MET A 97 -8.86 6.29 14.15
N SER A 98 -8.54 6.06 15.43
CA SER A 98 -8.23 7.14 16.37
C SER A 98 -6.97 7.90 15.94
N ALA A 99 -5.93 7.21 15.48
CA ALA A 99 -4.71 7.83 14.97
C ALA A 99 -4.95 8.61 13.68
N LEU A 100 -5.78 8.09 12.77
CA LEU A 100 -6.16 8.80 11.54
C LEU A 100 -6.93 10.09 11.83
N ALA A 101 -7.81 10.10 12.83
CA ALA A 101 -8.59 11.27 13.20
C ALA A 101 -7.74 12.44 13.77
N GLN A 102 -6.49 12.18 14.16
CA GLN A 102 -5.55 13.20 14.62
C GLN A 102 -4.67 13.77 13.49
N ILE A 103 -4.84 13.28 12.25
CA ILE A 103 -4.08 13.71 11.08
C ILE A 103 -5.00 14.63 10.27
N ASP A 104 -4.67 15.93 10.26
CA ASP A 104 -5.36 16.95 9.46
C ASP A 104 -5.33 16.63 7.95
#